data_AF-A0A6P2CZL8-F1
#
_entry.id   AF-A0A6P2CZL8-F1
#
_cell.length_a   1.000
_cell.length_b   1.000
_cell.length_c   1.000
_cell.angle_alpha   90.00
_cell.angle_beta   90.00
_cell.angle_gamma   90.00
#
_symmetry.space_group_name_H-M   'P 1'
#
loop_
_entity.id
_entity.type
_entity.pdbx_description
1 polymer ?
#
loop_
_entity_poly.entity_id
_entity_poly.type
_entity_poly.pdbx_seq_one_letter_code
_entity_poly.pdbx_strand_id
1 'polypeptide(L)'
;MAKDKKEKTEKSQIVAFKVDDDLANFLDKLPNKSEFIRRAILAQFNMTCPLCTGSGVVPAGLHTHFEHVIEHHSSRPCDKCKTPVTFPLSAEGVVPADKGRLEQFLKGGPLYCTKCYPSIPPCDDCGWHVMMEKVAEHFKKVHSH
;
A
#
# COMPACT_ATOMS: atom_id res chain seq x y z
N MET A 1 46.11 13.01 19.02
CA MET A 1 44.99 12.19 19.49
C MET A 1 43.80 12.38 18.56
N ALA A 2 43.66 11.53 17.54
CA ALA A 2 42.42 11.41 16.76
C ALA A 2 42.30 9.93 16.37
N LYS A 3 41.37 9.23 17.01
CA LYS A 3 41.11 7.80 16.78
C LYS A 3 40.26 7.67 15.53
N ASP A 4 40.86 7.15 14.48
CA ASP A 4 40.19 6.72 13.25
C ASP A 4 39.21 5.57 13.58
N LYS A 5 37.91 5.86 13.45
CA LYS A 5 36.82 4.92 13.75
C LYS A 5 36.58 4.06 12.51
N LYS A 6 37.35 2.98 12.39
CA LYS A 6 37.26 1.99 11.32
C LYS A 6 35.81 1.46 11.17
N GLU A 7 35.16 1.80 10.07
CA GLU A 7 33.86 1.26 9.66
C GLU A 7 33.93 -0.27 9.60
N LYS A 8 33.03 -0.96 10.31
CA LYS A 8 32.92 -2.42 10.28
C LYS A 8 32.29 -2.81 8.95
N THR A 9 33.10 -3.32 8.04
CA THR A 9 32.66 -3.97 6.80
C THR A 9 31.73 -5.13 7.13
N GLU A 10 30.52 -5.13 6.56
CA GLU A 10 29.55 -6.21 6.75
C GLU A 10 30.17 -7.55 6.31
N LYS A 11 30.05 -8.57 7.17
CA LYS A 11 30.65 -9.89 6.92
C LYS A 11 29.92 -10.56 5.76
N SER A 12 30.55 -10.62 4.59
CA SER A 12 30.04 -11.36 3.45
C SER A 12 30.20 -12.87 3.68
N GLN A 13 29.11 -13.64 3.60
CA GLN A 13 29.15 -15.11 3.58
C GLN A 13 29.22 -15.62 2.14
N ILE A 14 30.12 -16.59 1.90
CA ILE A 14 30.26 -17.26 0.60
C ILE A 14 29.30 -18.45 0.57
N VAL A 15 28.39 -18.46 -0.40
CA VAL A 15 27.48 -19.58 -0.68
C VAL A 15 27.82 -20.12 -2.07
N ALA A 16 28.14 -21.41 -2.16
CA ALA A 16 28.36 -22.10 -3.44
C ALA A 16 27.15 -22.99 -3.74
N PHE A 17 26.63 -22.92 -4.97
CA PHE A 17 25.55 -23.77 -5.44
C PHE A 17 25.92 -24.37 -6.79
N LYS A 18 25.47 -25.61 -7.03
CA LYS A 18 25.70 -26.32 -8.27
C LYS A 18 24.65 -25.88 -9.31
N VAL A 19 25.10 -25.62 -10.52
CA VAL A 19 24.26 -25.23 -11.67
C VAL A 19 24.57 -26.12 -12.87
N ASP A 20 23.66 -26.16 -13.84
CA ASP A 20 23.89 -26.73 -15.15
C ASP A 20 24.83 -25.87 -16.01
N ASP A 21 25.40 -26.48 -17.05
CA ASP A 21 26.37 -25.85 -17.95
C ASP A 21 25.79 -24.61 -18.67
N ASP A 22 24.53 -24.66 -19.08
CA ASP A 22 23.87 -23.53 -19.75
C ASP A 22 23.75 -22.32 -18.83
N LEU A 23 23.32 -22.53 -17.58
CA LEU A 23 23.22 -21.48 -16.57
C LEU A 23 24.59 -20.94 -16.17
N ALA A 24 25.62 -21.79 -16.07
CA ALA A 24 27.00 -21.35 -15.81
C ALA A 24 27.50 -20.42 -16.93
N ASN A 25 27.33 -20.82 -18.18
CA ASN A 25 27.70 -20.02 -19.36
C ASN A 25 26.94 -18.70 -19.44
N PHE A 26 25.67 -18.68 -19.01
CA PHE A 26 24.89 -17.44 -18.91
C PHE A 26 25.43 -16.50 -17.84
N LEU A 27 25.71 -17.02 -16.63
CA LEU A 27 26.27 -16.24 -15.53
C LEU A 27 27.66 -15.70 -15.88
N ASP A 28 28.48 -16.43 -16.65
CA ASP A 28 29.80 -15.98 -17.11
C ASP A 28 29.78 -14.77 -18.05
N LYS A 29 28.67 -14.57 -18.78
CA LYS A 29 28.50 -13.41 -19.68
C LYS A 29 28.10 -12.13 -18.95
N LEU A 30 27.79 -12.20 -17.66
CA LEU A 30 27.34 -11.04 -16.89
C LEU A 30 28.52 -10.28 -16.27
N PRO A 31 28.51 -8.94 -16.33
CA PRO A 31 29.59 -8.13 -15.78
C PRO A 31 29.68 -8.21 -14.25
N ASN A 32 28.59 -8.53 -13.55
CA ASN A 32 28.56 -8.70 -12.09
C ASN A 32 27.61 -9.82 -11.66
N LYS A 33 28.14 -11.06 -11.59
CA LYS A 33 27.38 -12.28 -11.25
C LYS A 33 26.69 -12.18 -9.90
N SER A 34 27.41 -11.73 -8.89
CA SER A 34 26.92 -11.64 -7.51
C SER A 34 25.77 -10.65 -7.37
N GLU A 35 25.84 -9.52 -8.06
CA GLU A 35 24.76 -8.52 -8.05
C GLU A 35 23.51 -9.01 -8.78
N PHE A 36 23.69 -9.65 -9.95
CA PHE A 36 22.59 -10.24 -10.69
C PHE A 36 21.88 -11.32 -9.87
N ILE A 37 22.63 -12.25 -9.29
CA ILE A 37 22.08 -13.32 -8.45
C ILE A 37 21.37 -12.72 -7.23
N ARG A 38 21.97 -11.72 -6.57
CA ARG A 38 21.34 -11.03 -5.43
C ARG A 38 20.00 -10.41 -5.83
N ARG A 39 19.95 -9.69 -6.96
CA ARG A 39 18.72 -9.06 -7.46
C ARG A 39 17.68 -10.09 -7.87
N ALA A 40 18.07 -11.17 -8.56
CA ALA A 40 17.17 -12.23 -8.99
C ALA A 40 16.56 -12.98 -7.80
N ILE A 41 17.40 -13.32 -6.80
CA ILE A 41 16.96 -13.95 -5.55
C ILE A 41 16.01 -13.01 -4.80
N LEU A 42 16.38 -11.74 -4.61
CA LEU A 42 15.51 -10.76 -3.94
C LEU A 42 14.20 -10.56 -4.69
N ALA A 43 14.22 -10.49 -6.02
CA ALA A 43 13.03 -10.37 -6.85
C ALA A 43 12.10 -11.58 -6.68
N GLN A 44 12.66 -12.80 -6.57
CA GLN A 44 11.89 -14.02 -6.37
C GLN A 44 11.29 -14.12 -4.95
N PHE A 45 11.90 -13.48 -3.96
CA PHE A 45 11.40 -13.37 -2.59
C PHE A 45 10.52 -12.14 -2.35
N ASN A 46 10.34 -11.29 -3.35
CA ASN A 46 9.44 -10.15 -3.22
C ASN A 46 8.01 -10.61 -3.49
N MET A 47 7.13 -10.32 -2.54
CA MET A 47 5.68 -10.55 -2.66
C MET A 47 5.01 -9.26 -3.16
N THR A 48 3.85 -9.38 -3.77
CA THR A 48 3.06 -8.22 -4.21
C THR A 48 2.82 -7.28 -3.03
N CYS A 49 3.15 -6.01 -3.18
CA CYS A 49 2.92 -5.01 -2.14
C CYS A 49 1.44 -5.01 -1.70
N PRO A 50 1.12 -5.36 -0.45
CA PRO A 50 -0.27 -5.49 -0.02
C PRO A 50 -0.95 -4.12 0.09
N LEU A 51 -0.18 -3.02 0.17
CA LEU A 51 -0.69 -1.64 0.23
C LEU A 51 -0.94 -1.03 -1.15
N CYS A 52 -0.14 -1.43 -2.14
CA CYS A 52 -0.07 -0.81 -3.46
C CYS A 52 -1.04 -1.47 -4.46
N THR A 53 -1.94 -2.33 -3.97
CA THR A 53 -2.87 -3.14 -4.76
C THR A 53 -2.20 -3.90 -5.92
N GLY A 54 -0.97 -4.38 -5.68
CA GLY A 54 -0.21 -5.16 -6.66
C GLY A 54 0.61 -4.36 -7.68
N SER A 55 0.59 -3.03 -7.62
CA SER A 55 1.44 -2.18 -8.49
C SER A 55 2.93 -2.18 -8.10
N GLY A 56 3.25 -2.67 -6.90
CA GLY A 56 4.61 -2.75 -6.38
C GLY A 56 4.93 -4.12 -5.81
N VAL A 57 6.20 -4.32 -5.49
CA VAL A 57 6.69 -5.54 -4.85
C VAL A 57 7.45 -5.16 -3.57
N VAL A 58 7.31 -5.97 -2.52
CA VAL A 58 7.96 -5.76 -1.23
C VAL A 58 8.62 -7.07 -0.77
N PRO A 59 9.73 -7.01 -0.02
CA PRO A 59 10.30 -8.20 0.62
C PRO A 59 9.25 -8.95 1.45
N ALA A 60 9.28 -10.29 1.42
CA ALA A 60 8.32 -11.14 2.13
C ALA A 60 8.12 -10.76 3.61
N GLY A 61 9.21 -10.41 4.32
CA GLY A 61 9.11 -9.98 5.72
C GLY A 61 8.28 -8.70 5.93
N LEU A 62 8.34 -7.75 5.00
CA LEU A 62 7.49 -6.55 5.05
C LEU A 62 6.05 -6.87 4.68
N HIS A 63 5.82 -7.74 3.69
CA HIS A 63 4.48 -8.16 3.35
C HIS A 63 3.75 -8.76 4.56
N THR A 64 4.34 -9.78 5.20
CA THR A 64 3.73 -10.45 6.37
C THR A 64 3.51 -9.49 7.54
N HIS A 65 4.43 -8.53 7.73
CA HIS A 65 4.26 -7.50 8.75
C HIS A 65 3.05 -6.59 8.47
N PHE A 66 2.94 -6.08 7.24
CA PHE A 66 1.86 -5.16 6.87
C PHE A 66 0.51 -5.84 6.69
N GLU A 67 0.48 -7.12 6.33
CA GLU A 67 -0.75 -7.91 6.18
C GLU A 67 -1.61 -7.87 7.45
N HIS A 68 -1.01 -8.14 8.61
CA HIS A 68 -1.69 -8.06 9.90
C HIS A 68 -2.17 -6.63 10.22
N VAL A 69 -1.35 -5.62 9.90
CA VAL A 69 -1.70 -4.22 10.14
C VAL A 69 -2.92 -3.82 9.31
N ILE A 70 -2.96 -4.22 8.04
CA ILE A 70 -4.08 -3.97 7.13
C ILE A 70 -5.34 -4.64 7.66
N GLU A 71 -5.28 -5.91 8.05
CA GLU A 71 -6.44 -6.63 8.60
C GLU A 71 -7.02 -5.90 9.81
N HIS A 72 -6.16 -5.51 10.76
CA HIS A 72 -6.61 -4.84 11.99
C HIS A 72 -7.09 -3.40 11.78
N HIS A 73 -6.63 -2.70 10.74
CA HIS A 73 -6.95 -1.29 10.50
C HIS A 73 -7.88 -1.07 9.30
N SER A 74 -8.43 -2.13 8.71
CA SER A 74 -9.38 -2.08 7.60
C SER A 74 -10.80 -1.67 8.02
N SER A 75 -11.01 -1.24 9.27
CA SER A 75 -12.32 -0.83 9.77
C SER A 75 -12.28 0.54 10.45
N ARG A 76 -13.31 1.36 10.20
CA ARG A 76 -13.46 2.68 10.81
C ARG A 76 -14.94 2.97 11.07
N PRO A 77 -15.30 3.68 12.15
CA PRO A 77 -16.69 4.04 12.40
C PRO A 77 -17.23 4.99 11.31
N CYS A 78 -18.47 4.77 10.90
CA CYS A 78 -19.24 5.67 10.04
C CYS A 78 -19.32 7.08 10.66
N ASP A 79 -19.07 8.12 9.87
CA ASP A 79 -19.10 9.50 10.33
C ASP A 79 -20.45 9.89 10.94
N LYS A 80 -21.56 9.33 10.44
CA LYS A 80 -22.94 9.59 10.90
C LYS A 80 -23.34 8.74 12.11
N CYS A 81 -23.44 7.43 11.93
CA CYS A 81 -24.05 6.52 12.92
C CYS A 81 -23.04 5.79 13.81
N LYS A 82 -21.74 6.01 13.60
CA LYS A 82 -20.62 5.40 14.35
C LYS A 82 -20.53 3.86 14.27
N THR A 83 -21.41 3.20 13.54
CA THR A 83 -21.30 1.76 13.24
C THR A 83 -19.97 1.46 12.54
N PRO A 84 -19.26 0.38 12.91
CA PRO A 84 -18.01 0.00 12.24
C PRO A 84 -18.28 -0.34 10.78
N VAL A 85 -17.47 0.22 9.89
CA VAL A 85 -17.50 -0.03 8.45
C VAL A 85 -16.14 -0.56 8.05
N THR A 86 -16.10 -1.76 7.50
CA THR A 86 -14.91 -2.30 6.84
C THR A 86 -14.77 -1.68 5.45
N PHE A 87 -13.56 -1.32 5.08
CA PHE A 87 -13.25 -0.74 3.78
C PHE A 87 -12.05 -1.45 3.14
N PRO A 88 -12.06 -1.62 1.82
CA PRO A 88 -10.92 -2.17 1.09
C PRO A 88 -9.82 -1.11 0.92
N LEU A 89 -8.61 -1.56 0.55
CA LEU A 89 -7.50 -0.68 0.22
C LEU A 89 -7.67 0.05 -1.12
N SER A 90 -8.43 -0.55 -2.06
CA SER A 90 -8.85 0.12 -3.29
C SER A 90 -10.34 -0.05 -3.53
N ALA A 91 -10.92 0.86 -4.32
CA ALA A 91 -12.31 0.76 -4.77
C ALA A 91 -12.50 -0.24 -5.92
N GLU A 92 -11.45 -0.93 -6.35
CA GLU A 92 -11.50 -1.91 -7.43
C GLU A 92 -12.21 -3.17 -6.95
N GLY A 93 -13.14 -3.70 -7.77
CA GLY A 93 -13.92 -4.89 -7.41
C GLY A 93 -15.00 -4.67 -6.34
N VAL A 94 -15.18 -3.44 -5.85
CA VAL A 94 -16.28 -3.09 -4.95
C VAL A 94 -17.61 -3.14 -5.70
N VAL A 95 -18.67 -3.62 -5.02
CA VAL A 95 -20.03 -3.61 -5.56
C VAL A 95 -20.44 -2.19 -6.00
N PRO A 96 -21.09 -2.00 -7.16
CA PRO A 96 -21.35 -0.66 -7.70
C PRO A 96 -22.07 0.28 -6.74
N ALA A 97 -22.97 -0.24 -5.88
CA ALA A 97 -23.68 0.52 -4.87
C ALA A 97 -22.77 1.16 -3.80
N ASP A 98 -21.62 0.55 -3.52
CA ASP A 98 -20.66 1.01 -2.51
C ASP A 98 -19.46 1.74 -3.10
N LYS A 99 -19.33 1.74 -4.44
CA LYS A 99 -18.20 2.34 -5.13
C LYS A 99 -18.07 3.83 -4.78
N GLY A 100 -19.15 4.60 -4.90
CA GLY A 100 -19.12 6.05 -4.63
C GLY A 100 -18.71 6.40 -3.20
N ARG A 101 -19.27 5.70 -2.19
CA ARG A 101 -18.96 5.97 -0.78
C ARG A 101 -17.52 5.60 -0.42
N LEU A 102 -16.99 4.52 -0.98
CA LEU A 102 -15.62 4.07 -0.70
C LEU A 102 -14.59 4.89 -1.48
N GLU A 103 -14.85 5.25 -2.73
CA GLU A 103 -13.98 6.15 -3.50
C GLU A 103 -13.84 7.52 -2.84
N GLN A 104 -14.94 8.10 -2.35
CA GLN A 104 -14.91 9.34 -1.58
C GLN A 104 -13.99 9.21 -0.36
N PHE A 105 -14.13 8.14 0.42
CA PHE A 105 -13.30 7.92 1.60
C PHE A 105 -11.82 7.74 1.25
N LEU A 106 -11.52 6.93 0.24
CA LEU A 106 -10.14 6.67 -0.20
C LEU A 106 -9.46 7.91 -0.78
N LYS A 107 -10.24 8.87 -1.32
CA LYS A 107 -9.75 10.19 -1.76
C LYS A 107 -9.63 11.22 -0.62
N GLY A 108 -9.83 10.80 0.64
CA GLY A 108 -9.69 11.65 1.83
C GLY A 108 -10.99 12.27 2.34
N GLY A 109 -12.14 11.89 1.78
CA GLY A 109 -13.47 12.31 2.23
C GLY A 109 -14.00 11.54 3.46
N PRO A 110 -15.20 11.87 3.95
CA PRO A 110 -15.81 11.20 5.08
C PRO A 110 -16.30 9.77 4.73
N LEU A 111 -16.26 8.87 5.72
CA LEU A 111 -16.68 7.48 5.56
C LEU A 111 -18.13 7.28 5.99
N TYR A 112 -18.96 6.73 5.11
CA TYR A 112 -20.33 6.35 5.44
C TYR A 112 -20.60 4.87 5.25
N CYS A 113 -21.51 4.32 6.04
CA CYS A 113 -22.08 3.00 5.81
C CYS A 113 -23.10 3.04 4.66
N THR A 114 -23.43 1.86 4.12
CA THR A 114 -24.42 1.65 3.05
C THR A 114 -25.76 2.34 3.32
N LYS A 115 -26.21 2.35 4.57
CA LYS A 115 -27.50 2.95 4.98
C LYS A 115 -27.45 4.46 5.09
N CYS A 116 -26.33 5.03 5.53
CA CYS A 116 -26.22 6.46 5.79
C CYS A 116 -25.84 7.24 4.53
N TYR A 117 -25.01 6.67 3.65
CA TYR A 117 -24.56 7.34 2.43
C TYR A 117 -25.69 7.99 1.60
N PRO A 118 -26.77 7.28 1.21
CA PRO A 118 -27.84 7.87 0.40
C PRO A 118 -28.67 8.94 1.13
N SER A 119 -28.58 9.01 2.48
CA SER A 119 -29.31 10.00 3.28
C SER A 119 -28.59 11.33 3.43
N ILE A 120 -27.33 11.41 2.99
CA ILE A 120 -26.52 12.62 3.05
C ILE A 120 -26.55 13.30 1.68
N PRO A 121 -26.79 14.62 1.60
CA PRO A 121 -26.78 15.32 0.31
C PRO A 121 -25.36 15.36 -0.29
N PRO A 122 -25.23 15.23 -1.62
CA PRO A 122 -23.98 15.49 -2.31
C PRO A 122 -23.67 17.00 -2.33
N CYS A 123 -22.39 17.35 -2.31
CA CYS A 123 -21.89 18.69 -2.59
C CYS A 123 -22.06 19.00 -4.08
N ASP A 124 -22.56 20.19 -4.39
CA ASP A 124 -22.82 20.62 -5.77
C ASP A 124 -21.55 20.75 -6.64
N ASP A 125 -20.39 21.05 -6.03
CA ASP A 125 -19.12 21.24 -6.76
C ASP A 125 -18.36 19.93 -7.06
N CYS A 126 -18.33 18.97 -6.13
CA CYS A 126 -17.53 17.74 -6.28
C CYS A 126 -18.34 16.44 -6.21
N GLY A 127 -19.64 16.50 -5.89
CA GLY A 127 -20.49 15.32 -5.74
C GLY A 127 -20.22 14.50 -4.47
N TRP A 128 -19.34 14.93 -3.57
CA TRP A 128 -19.09 14.22 -2.31
C TRP A 128 -20.29 14.38 -1.38
N HIS A 129 -20.72 13.29 -0.78
CA HIS A 129 -21.73 13.30 0.25
C HIS A 129 -21.10 13.88 1.53
N VAL A 130 -21.57 15.04 1.95
CA VAL A 130 -21.05 15.76 3.12
C VAL A 130 -22.21 16.21 3.99
N MET A 131 -22.12 16.00 5.30
CA MET A 131 -23.14 16.52 6.22
C MET A 131 -23.14 18.05 6.20
N MET A 132 -24.33 18.66 6.19
CA MET A 132 -24.50 20.12 6.17
C MET A 132 -23.64 20.86 7.20
N GLU A 133 -23.49 20.30 8.41
CA GLU A 133 -22.67 20.86 9.49
C GLU A 133 -21.16 20.92 9.15
N LYS A 134 -20.68 20.01 8.30
CA LYS A 134 -19.27 19.89 7.88
C LYS A 134 -19.01 20.48 6.49
N VAL A 135 -20.04 21.03 5.82
CA VAL A 135 -19.91 21.59 4.46
C VAL A 135 -18.91 22.74 4.44
N ALA A 136 -18.95 23.66 5.41
CA ALA A 136 -18.01 24.77 5.49
C ALA A 136 -16.54 24.32 5.61
N GLU A 137 -16.27 23.28 6.42
CA GLU A 137 -14.92 22.70 6.54
C GLU A 137 -14.50 21.97 5.26
N HIS A 138 -15.42 21.29 4.60
CA HIS A 138 -15.19 20.63 3.32
C HIS A 138 -14.80 21.63 2.23
N PHE A 139 -15.56 22.71 2.08
CA PHE A 139 -15.22 23.79 1.13
C PHE A 139 -13.83 24.36 1.39
N LYS A 140 -13.49 24.61 2.66
CA LYS A 140 -12.16 25.12 3.02
C LYS A 140 -11.02 24.14 2.72
N LYS A 141 -11.24 22.83 2.82
CA LYS A 141 -10.18 21.82 2.62
C LYS A 141 -10.05 21.35 1.18
N VAL A 142 -11.14 21.31 0.44
CA VAL A 142 -11.22 20.66 -0.88
C VAL A 142 -11.39 21.68 -2.01
N HIS A 143 -11.98 22.85 -1.72
CA HIS A 143 -12.34 23.85 -2.73
C HIS A 143 -11.63 25.20 -2.56
N SER A 144 -11.05 25.50 -1.40
CA SER A 144 -10.18 26.68 -1.25
C SER A 144 -8.84 26.43 -1.93
N HIS A 145 -8.68 27.01 -3.11
CA HIS A 145 -7.40 27.22 -3.79
C HIS A 145 -6.69 28.47 -3.24
#